data_AF-A0A0M9FSS6-F1
#
_entry.id   AF-A0A0M9FSS6-F1
#
_cell.length_a   1.000
_cell.length_b   1.000
_cell.length_c   1.000
_cell.angle_alpha   90.00
_cell.angle_beta   90.00
_cell.angle_gamma   90.00
#
_symmetry.space_group_name_H-M   'P 1'
#
loop_
_entity.id
_entity.type
_entity.pdbx_description
1 polymer ?
#
loop_
_entity_poly.entity_id
_entity_poly.type
_entity_poly.pdbx_seq_one_letter_code
_entity_poly.pdbx_strand_id
1 'polypeptide(L)'
;MRGGHYLPNKDDFWRSPPYEALREIVLRTAYHDALKIIMEHDYTFLFSDVMCNEQAPMPHVVYEDFMKVLTFCSRQRPPEEQFALPDNILRDLLCWAAYYCTLDPFYFTSASMFFRKVEQEQHLSPALHSAWVYICTAAGKIDEALAYAVYMDQHRIDFDPAVFALMLHPSLTPGQLHLRHVPQTAKGIVLQRRLCQDMQQHHSTTPVAVHAMFVYHVLTLRHTRKWEVLRAAAEWSRAGRQQHDSLERARRGRSPATRRTADAAVAGPVVSAEVMSPRTVQLAMALCGREKAVRWGPRTTKAMVFFMLSVTSAGATTADVVFVLLRIRRNERTALLAGLPRAVFNEAEQEELMAVVRRRSRVDPACAVAAPLLRELFAAGSTTSSSNSEAAVEGTASLQQQHGSDDGIMRALQDLQKLSMSAANRNDDDSSHTQYMSTARRISSEPVSSAGATYDEMRRREEATLLEDDAAVYPLTSPLASGVHELSLPQPADVARELLEAVMALDRASTQQDAATNLKAASFTTAGADTSANSNVAAASSSSSSSPPGEQLAALHASLEAMGTSASLSTWSAQQVEEEAEEARLRAQVSTAWIAPTYRP
;
A
#
# COMPACT_ATOMS: atom_id res chain seq x y z
N MET A 1 16.22 10.73 -30.47
CA MET A 1 17.64 10.33 -30.31
C MET A 1 18.29 10.12 -31.68
N ARG A 2 18.76 11.18 -32.37
CA ARG A 2 19.43 11.00 -33.68
C ARG A 2 20.96 10.85 -33.59
N GLY A 3 21.59 11.34 -32.52
CA GLY A 3 23.06 11.29 -32.36
C GLY A 3 23.63 9.97 -31.79
N GLY A 4 22.83 9.20 -31.04
CA GLY A 4 23.30 7.98 -30.35
C GLY A 4 23.44 6.73 -31.22
N HIS A 5 22.96 6.77 -32.47
CA HIS A 5 23.06 5.64 -33.40
C HIS A 5 24.34 5.67 -34.25
N TYR A 6 25.10 6.76 -34.21
CA TYR A 6 26.35 6.85 -34.95
C TYR A 6 27.46 6.12 -34.20
N LEU A 7 28.23 5.32 -34.95
CA LEU A 7 29.46 4.74 -34.45
C LEU A 7 30.51 5.85 -34.23
N PRO A 8 31.36 5.73 -33.19
CA PRO A 8 32.50 6.62 -33.05
C PRO A 8 33.42 6.52 -34.27
N ASN A 9 34.12 7.61 -34.58
CA ASN A 9 35.15 7.58 -35.61
C ASN A 9 36.25 6.58 -35.23
N LYS A 10 36.85 5.93 -36.23
CA LYS A 10 37.90 4.92 -36.03
C LYS A 10 39.07 5.45 -35.19
N ASP A 11 39.54 6.66 -35.49
CA ASP A 11 40.69 7.24 -34.77
C ASP A 11 40.36 7.57 -33.31
N ASP A 12 39.12 8.02 -33.05
CA ASP A 12 38.65 8.29 -31.69
C ASP A 12 38.45 7.00 -30.90
N PHE A 13 37.92 5.96 -31.55
CA PHE A 13 37.77 4.63 -30.97
C PHE A 13 39.15 4.00 -30.63
N TRP A 14 40.14 4.13 -31.53
CA TRP A 14 41.49 3.62 -31.28
C TRP A 14 42.25 4.37 -30.18
N ARG A 15 41.85 5.60 -29.88
CA ARG A 15 42.39 6.40 -28.78
C ARG A 15 41.59 6.23 -27.48
N SER A 16 40.44 5.55 -27.51
CA SER A 16 39.61 5.32 -26.34
C SER A 16 40.30 4.36 -25.35
N PRO A 17 40.02 4.49 -24.04
CA PRO A 17 40.61 3.61 -23.06
C PRO A 17 40.14 2.16 -23.27
N PRO A 18 40.98 1.15 -22.99
CA PRO A 18 40.69 -0.25 -23.33
C PRO A 18 39.35 -0.78 -22.80
N TYR A 19 38.93 -0.35 -21.60
CA TYR A 19 37.66 -0.81 -21.02
C TYR A 19 36.44 -0.27 -21.79
N GLU A 20 36.48 0.98 -22.26
CA GLU A 20 35.39 1.57 -23.05
C GLU A 20 35.34 0.95 -24.44
N ALA A 21 36.51 0.74 -25.05
CA ALA A 21 36.62 0.09 -26.35
C ALA A 21 36.01 -1.33 -26.31
N LEU A 22 36.38 -2.14 -25.32
CA LEU A 22 35.86 -3.50 -25.15
C LEU A 22 34.34 -3.50 -24.89
N ARG A 23 33.85 -2.58 -24.06
CA ARG A 23 32.42 -2.44 -23.77
C ARG A 23 31.61 -2.11 -25.02
N GLU A 24 32.05 -1.12 -25.81
CA GLU A 24 31.39 -0.76 -27.08
C GLU A 24 31.43 -1.91 -28.10
N ILE A 25 32.54 -2.66 -28.17
CA ILE A 25 32.62 -3.86 -29.01
C ILE A 25 31.57 -4.88 -28.56
N VAL A 26 31.53 -5.23 -27.28
CA VAL A 26 30.62 -6.25 -26.75
C VAL A 26 29.14 -5.87 -26.94
N LEU A 27 28.78 -4.61 -26.75
CA LEU A 27 27.40 -4.13 -26.91
C LEU A 27 26.91 -4.18 -28.37
N ARG A 28 27.82 -4.08 -29.35
CA ARG A 28 27.48 -4.00 -30.77
C ARG A 28 27.75 -5.28 -31.56
N THR A 29 28.52 -6.20 -30.99
CA THR A 29 28.81 -7.52 -31.58
C THR A 29 27.63 -8.47 -31.35
N ALA A 30 27.47 -9.51 -32.16
CA ALA A 30 26.44 -10.52 -31.91
C ALA A 30 26.65 -11.21 -30.55
N TYR A 31 25.56 -11.58 -29.87
CA TYR A 31 25.59 -12.08 -28.50
C TYR A 31 26.56 -13.26 -28.28
N HIS A 32 26.50 -14.29 -29.12
CA HIS A 32 27.38 -15.46 -28.98
C HIS A 32 28.84 -15.17 -29.34
N ASP A 33 29.09 -14.24 -30.28
CA ASP A 33 30.44 -13.80 -30.62
C ASP A 33 31.06 -13.00 -29.46
N ALA A 34 30.26 -12.17 -28.79
CA ALA A 34 30.70 -11.46 -27.58
C ALA A 34 31.01 -12.44 -26.43
N LEU A 35 30.18 -13.47 -26.22
CA LEU A 35 30.47 -14.53 -25.24
C LEU A 35 31.76 -15.29 -25.57
N LYS A 36 32.01 -15.57 -26.85
CA LYS A 36 33.25 -16.21 -27.30
C LYS A 36 34.47 -15.36 -26.96
N ILE A 37 34.43 -14.05 -27.22
CA ILE A 37 35.52 -13.12 -26.85
C ILE A 37 35.77 -13.15 -25.33
N ILE A 38 34.70 -13.14 -24.53
CA ILE A 38 34.81 -13.19 -23.07
C ILE A 38 35.41 -14.50 -22.59
N MET A 39 34.97 -15.62 -23.15
CA MET A 39 35.46 -16.96 -22.84
C MET A 39 36.95 -17.13 -23.20
N GLU A 40 37.36 -16.64 -24.36
CA GLU A 40 38.75 -16.74 -24.84
C GLU A 40 39.72 -15.92 -23.98
N HIS A 41 39.28 -14.77 -23.45
CA HIS A 41 40.16 -13.81 -22.75
C HIS A 41 39.90 -13.66 -21.23
N ASP A 42 38.97 -14.43 -20.64
CA ASP A 42 38.53 -14.31 -19.23
C ASP A 42 38.04 -12.89 -18.86
N TYR A 43 37.31 -12.23 -19.78
CA TYR A 43 36.73 -10.90 -19.55
C TYR A 43 35.37 -10.95 -18.86
N THR A 44 35.26 -11.74 -17.79
CA THR A 44 34.01 -11.98 -17.04
C THR A 44 33.38 -10.69 -16.47
N PHE A 45 34.17 -9.63 -16.29
CA PHE A 45 33.65 -8.31 -15.91
C PHE A 45 32.69 -7.69 -16.95
N LEU A 46 32.72 -8.15 -18.20
CA LEU A 46 31.85 -7.68 -19.29
C LEU A 46 30.47 -8.37 -19.32
N PHE A 47 30.19 -9.32 -18.43
CA PHE A 47 28.88 -10.00 -18.39
C PHE A 47 27.70 -9.04 -18.25
N SER A 48 27.84 -7.99 -17.43
CA SER A 48 26.79 -6.97 -17.29
C SER A 48 26.47 -6.23 -18.61
N ASP A 49 27.47 -6.05 -19.46
CA ASP A 49 27.32 -5.39 -20.76
C ASP A 49 26.73 -6.35 -21.81
N VAL A 50 27.11 -7.63 -21.79
CA VAL A 50 26.52 -8.66 -22.66
C VAL A 50 25.02 -8.81 -22.43
N MET A 51 24.55 -8.72 -21.18
CA MET A 51 23.12 -8.76 -20.86
C MET A 51 22.33 -7.63 -21.53
N CYS A 52 23.00 -6.53 -21.88
CA CYS A 52 22.38 -5.38 -22.52
C CYS A 52 22.43 -5.44 -24.06
N ASN A 53 22.96 -6.52 -24.62
CA ASN A 53 23.00 -6.75 -26.06
C ASN A 53 21.58 -6.91 -26.64
N GLU A 54 21.33 -6.36 -27.81
CA GLU A 54 20.02 -6.42 -28.48
C GLU A 54 19.58 -7.85 -28.81
N GLN A 55 20.53 -8.76 -29.01
CA GLN A 55 20.29 -10.17 -29.36
C GLN A 55 20.30 -11.11 -28.14
N ALA A 56 20.43 -10.57 -26.92
CA ALA A 56 20.47 -11.41 -25.73
C ALA A 56 19.16 -12.21 -25.55
N PRO A 57 19.24 -13.53 -25.30
CA PRO A 57 18.06 -14.36 -25.08
C PRO A 57 17.42 -14.10 -23.71
N MET A 58 16.40 -14.89 -23.36
CA MET A 58 15.77 -14.83 -22.04
C MET A 58 16.78 -15.09 -20.90
N PRO A 59 16.61 -14.48 -19.72
CA PRO A 59 17.65 -14.45 -18.68
C PRO A 59 18.07 -15.83 -18.15
N HIS A 60 17.18 -16.82 -18.17
CA HIS A 60 17.56 -18.19 -17.81
C HIS A 60 18.55 -18.80 -18.82
N VAL A 61 18.40 -18.52 -20.12
CA VAL A 61 19.36 -18.93 -21.15
C VAL A 61 20.68 -18.18 -21.02
N VAL A 62 20.62 -16.88 -20.71
CA VAL A 62 21.82 -16.07 -20.46
C VAL A 62 22.63 -16.63 -19.29
N TYR A 63 21.98 -17.03 -18.20
CA TYR A 63 22.64 -17.70 -17.08
C TYR A 63 23.34 -18.99 -17.50
N GLU A 64 22.65 -19.87 -18.25
CA GLU A 64 23.27 -21.10 -18.76
C GLU A 64 24.53 -20.81 -19.59
N ASP A 65 24.45 -19.80 -20.44
CA ASP A 65 25.58 -19.42 -21.29
C ASP A 65 26.72 -18.82 -20.47
N PHE A 66 26.44 -18.04 -19.41
CA PHE A 66 27.47 -17.58 -18.48
C PHE A 66 28.16 -18.75 -17.78
N MET A 67 27.40 -19.73 -17.29
CA MET A 67 27.98 -20.92 -16.68
C MET A 67 28.82 -21.74 -17.67
N LYS A 68 28.38 -21.86 -18.93
CA LYS A 68 29.19 -22.49 -20.00
C LYS A 68 30.47 -21.70 -20.26
N VAL A 69 30.40 -20.38 -20.33
CA VAL A 69 31.59 -19.53 -20.51
C VAL A 69 32.58 -19.78 -19.38
N LEU A 70 32.13 -19.76 -18.12
CA LEU A 70 33.00 -20.05 -16.97
C LEU A 70 33.59 -21.46 -17.01
N THR A 71 32.85 -22.45 -17.53
CA THR A 71 33.32 -23.82 -17.71
C THR A 71 34.43 -23.92 -18.75
N PHE A 72 34.33 -23.18 -19.85
CA PHE A 72 35.26 -23.26 -20.98
C PHE A 72 36.23 -22.07 -21.06
N CYS A 73 36.27 -21.23 -20.02
CA CYS A 73 37.19 -20.10 -19.94
C CYS A 73 38.65 -20.55 -20.11
N SER A 74 39.43 -19.77 -20.84
CA SER A 74 40.87 -20.04 -21.05
C SER A 74 41.66 -20.04 -19.75
N ARG A 75 41.25 -19.23 -18.78
CA ARG A 75 41.79 -19.19 -17.42
C ARG A 75 40.84 -19.87 -16.45
N GLN A 76 41.34 -20.92 -15.79
CA GLN A 76 40.60 -21.67 -14.77
C GLN A 76 41.09 -21.29 -13.38
N ARG A 77 40.16 -20.91 -12.50
CA ARG A 77 40.39 -20.65 -11.07
C ARG A 77 39.91 -21.85 -10.25
N PRO A 78 40.16 -21.89 -8.93
CA PRO A 78 39.53 -22.88 -8.07
C PRO A 78 38.00 -22.89 -8.29
N PRO A 79 37.35 -24.06 -8.29
CA PRO A 79 35.95 -24.20 -8.69
C PRO A 79 34.99 -23.34 -7.85
N GLU A 80 35.32 -23.15 -6.56
CA GLU A 80 34.56 -22.31 -5.63
C GLU A 80 34.49 -20.84 -6.07
N GLU A 81 35.53 -20.33 -6.73
CA GLU A 81 35.59 -18.96 -7.24
C GLU A 81 35.26 -18.87 -8.74
N GLN A 82 35.59 -19.91 -9.51
CA GLN A 82 35.41 -19.94 -10.96
C GLN A 82 33.93 -19.92 -11.34
N PHE A 83 33.11 -20.69 -10.63
CA PHE A 83 31.69 -20.87 -10.95
C PHE A 83 30.78 -19.95 -10.15
N ALA A 84 31.33 -19.17 -9.22
CA ALA A 84 30.59 -18.18 -8.45
C ALA A 84 30.38 -16.91 -9.28
N LEU A 85 29.15 -16.70 -9.75
CA LEU A 85 28.79 -15.47 -10.45
C LEU A 85 28.64 -14.31 -9.47
N PRO A 86 29.04 -13.08 -9.86
CA PRO A 86 28.81 -11.90 -9.04
C PRO A 86 27.32 -11.66 -8.70
N ASP A 87 27.06 -11.31 -7.45
CA ASP A 87 25.70 -11.07 -6.92
C ASP A 87 24.91 -10.05 -7.74
N ASN A 88 25.56 -9.00 -8.23
CA ASN A 88 24.90 -7.98 -9.06
C ASN A 88 24.39 -8.56 -10.39
N ILE A 89 25.14 -9.48 -11.01
CA ILE A 89 24.75 -10.13 -12.26
C ILE A 89 23.57 -11.06 -12.01
N LEU A 90 23.66 -11.91 -10.99
CA LEU A 90 22.59 -12.84 -10.62
C LEU A 90 21.30 -12.09 -10.23
N ARG A 91 21.41 -11.03 -9.44
CA ARG A 91 20.29 -10.14 -9.10
C ARG A 91 19.66 -9.56 -10.36
N ASP A 92 20.47 -9.01 -11.26
CA ASP A 92 19.96 -8.35 -12.47
C ASP A 92 19.31 -9.36 -13.42
N LEU A 93 19.82 -10.60 -13.53
CA LEU A 93 19.18 -11.69 -14.27
C LEU A 93 17.80 -12.07 -13.69
N LEU A 94 17.71 -12.22 -12.37
CA LEU A 94 16.44 -12.53 -11.69
C LEU A 94 15.44 -11.35 -11.77
N CYS A 95 15.90 -10.10 -11.61
CA CYS A 95 15.04 -8.93 -11.79
C CYS A 95 14.58 -8.78 -13.25
N TRP A 96 15.42 -9.16 -14.22
CA TRP A 96 15.01 -9.21 -15.61
C TRP A 96 13.98 -10.32 -15.86
N ALA A 97 14.13 -11.47 -15.21
CA ALA A 97 13.12 -12.53 -15.22
C ALA A 97 11.79 -12.06 -14.61
N ALA A 98 11.82 -11.31 -13.50
CA ALA A 98 10.64 -10.70 -12.90
C ALA A 98 9.96 -9.69 -13.84
N TYR A 99 10.74 -8.89 -14.56
CA TYR A 99 10.21 -8.00 -15.59
C TYR A 99 9.49 -8.80 -16.70
N TYR A 100 10.06 -9.92 -17.16
CA TYR A 100 9.35 -10.79 -18.11
C TYR A 100 8.09 -11.41 -17.50
N CYS A 101 8.08 -11.80 -16.22
CA CYS A 101 6.86 -12.24 -15.54
C CYS A 101 5.79 -11.13 -15.43
N THR A 102 6.20 -9.86 -15.44
CA THR A 102 5.30 -8.70 -15.47
C THR A 102 4.60 -8.59 -16.83
N LEU A 103 5.35 -8.82 -17.90
CA LEU A 103 4.86 -8.80 -19.29
C LEU A 103 4.03 -10.04 -19.62
N ASP A 104 4.54 -11.21 -19.27
CA ASP A 104 3.94 -12.52 -19.51
C ASP A 104 3.98 -13.39 -18.24
N PRO A 105 2.84 -13.55 -17.54
CA PRO A 105 2.75 -14.40 -16.36
C PRO A 105 3.10 -15.88 -16.61
N PHE A 106 2.98 -16.39 -17.84
CA PHE A 106 3.26 -17.80 -18.15
C PHE A 106 4.76 -18.14 -18.07
N TYR A 107 5.62 -17.12 -18.16
CA TYR A 107 7.07 -17.27 -17.99
C TYR A 107 7.48 -17.73 -16.57
N PHE A 108 6.58 -17.61 -15.58
CA PHE A 108 6.86 -17.97 -14.18
C PHE A 108 7.40 -19.40 -14.01
N THR A 109 6.92 -20.37 -14.79
CA THR A 109 7.40 -21.76 -14.69
C THR A 109 8.89 -21.86 -15.02
N SER A 110 9.33 -21.20 -16.08
CA SER A 110 10.74 -21.14 -16.47
C SER A 110 11.56 -20.35 -15.46
N ALA A 111 11.02 -19.23 -14.95
CA ALA A 111 11.67 -18.44 -13.90
C ALA A 111 11.85 -19.24 -12.58
N SER A 112 10.88 -20.10 -12.23
CA SER A 112 10.97 -20.97 -11.06
C SER A 112 12.03 -22.06 -11.23
N MET A 113 12.09 -22.71 -12.40
CA MET A 113 13.17 -23.67 -12.70
C MET A 113 14.54 -23.00 -12.68
N PHE A 114 14.62 -21.79 -13.24
CA PHE A 114 15.84 -20.98 -13.22
C PHE A 114 16.28 -20.66 -11.79
N PHE A 115 15.37 -20.17 -10.92
CA PHE A 115 15.71 -19.87 -9.54
C PHE A 115 16.18 -21.12 -8.76
N ARG A 116 15.52 -22.27 -8.93
CA ARG A 116 15.98 -23.53 -8.31
C ARG A 116 17.38 -23.94 -8.75
N LYS A 117 17.72 -23.68 -10.02
CA LYS A 117 19.05 -23.95 -10.53
C LYS A 117 20.09 -23.01 -9.90
N VAL A 118 19.78 -21.71 -9.81
CA VAL A 118 20.63 -20.73 -9.11
C VAL A 118 20.82 -21.11 -7.64
N GLU A 119 19.76 -21.54 -6.96
CA GLU A 119 19.82 -22.01 -5.56
C GLU A 119 20.73 -23.23 -5.37
N GLN A 120 20.82 -24.12 -6.37
CA GLN A 120 21.68 -25.30 -6.32
C GLN A 120 23.14 -25.00 -6.68
N GLU A 121 23.37 -24.05 -7.58
CA GLU A 121 24.69 -23.80 -8.17
C GLU A 121 25.41 -22.58 -7.60
N GLN A 122 24.69 -21.63 -6.99
CA GLN A 122 25.21 -20.34 -6.54
C GLN A 122 24.93 -20.12 -5.05
N HIS A 123 25.69 -19.20 -4.45
CA HIS A 123 25.41 -18.74 -3.09
C HIS A 123 24.18 -17.82 -3.08
N LEU A 124 23.19 -18.16 -2.25
CA LEU A 124 22.00 -17.34 -2.08
C LEU A 124 22.28 -16.10 -1.22
N SER A 125 22.55 -14.97 -1.89
CA SER A 125 22.66 -13.68 -1.23
C SER A 125 21.26 -13.06 -0.95
N PRO A 126 21.16 -12.08 -0.03
CA PRO A 126 19.89 -11.38 0.25
C PRO A 126 19.25 -10.76 -0.99
N ALA A 127 20.08 -10.36 -1.98
CA ALA A 127 19.62 -9.86 -3.27
C ALA A 127 18.86 -10.92 -4.09
N LEU A 128 19.30 -12.17 -4.06
CA LEU A 128 18.65 -13.26 -4.78
C LEU A 128 17.34 -13.67 -4.10
N HIS A 129 17.33 -13.73 -2.77
CA HIS A 129 16.11 -13.94 -2.01
C HIS A 129 15.05 -12.87 -2.31
N SER A 130 15.46 -11.60 -2.28
CA SER A 130 14.59 -10.47 -2.60
C SER A 130 14.11 -10.50 -4.05
N ALA A 131 14.99 -10.84 -4.99
CA ALA A 131 14.64 -10.94 -6.41
C ALA A 131 13.65 -12.09 -6.68
N TRP A 132 13.75 -13.20 -5.95
CA TRP A 132 12.75 -14.26 -6.00
C TRP A 132 11.37 -13.80 -5.52
N VAL A 133 11.32 -13.06 -4.40
CA VAL A 133 10.09 -12.41 -3.93
C VAL A 133 9.50 -11.51 -5.02
N TYR A 134 10.34 -10.76 -5.73
CA TYR A 134 9.91 -9.94 -6.86
C TYR A 134 9.36 -10.77 -8.02
N ILE A 135 9.99 -11.89 -8.41
CA ILE A 135 9.49 -12.80 -9.45
C ILE A 135 8.10 -13.33 -9.08
N CYS A 136 7.92 -13.86 -7.87
CA CYS A 136 6.63 -14.36 -7.39
C CYS A 136 5.56 -13.25 -7.41
N THR A 137 5.91 -12.05 -6.96
CA THR A 137 5.02 -10.88 -6.98
C THR A 137 4.62 -10.50 -8.40
N ALA A 138 5.59 -10.46 -9.32
CA ALA A 138 5.34 -10.11 -10.72
C ALA A 138 4.40 -11.10 -11.40
N ALA A 139 4.58 -12.40 -11.17
CA ALA A 139 3.69 -13.46 -11.65
C ALA A 139 2.29 -13.42 -10.99
N GLY A 140 2.15 -12.76 -9.84
CA GLY A 140 0.91 -12.72 -9.05
C GLY A 140 0.74 -13.88 -8.09
N LYS A 141 1.82 -14.59 -7.75
CA LYS A 141 1.88 -15.65 -6.74
C LYS A 141 2.07 -15.01 -5.35
N ILE A 142 1.03 -14.35 -4.86
CA ILE A 142 1.07 -13.54 -3.64
C ILE A 142 1.41 -14.40 -2.42
N ASP A 143 0.76 -15.55 -2.26
CA ASP A 143 0.97 -16.42 -1.09
C ASP A 143 2.40 -16.98 -1.03
N GLU A 144 2.96 -17.37 -2.18
CA GLU A 144 4.36 -17.81 -2.28
C GLU A 144 5.33 -16.67 -1.98
N ALA A 145 5.08 -15.48 -2.51
CA ALA A 145 5.91 -14.31 -2.26
C ALA A 145 5.92 -13.91 -0.78
N LEU A 146 4.75 -13.94 -0.13
CA LEU A 146 4.60 -13.66 1.30
C LEU A 146 5.24 -14.73 2.17
N ALA A 147 5.03 -16.01 1.85
CA ALA A 147 5.67 -17.11 2.58
C ALA A 147 7.19 -16.99 2.52
N TYR A 148 7.74 -16.60 1.37
CA TYR A 148 9.18 -16.39 1.20
C TYR A 148 9.69 -15.14 1.94
N ALA A 149 8.92 -14.05 1.96
CA ALA A 149 9.25 -12.86 2.76
C ALA A 149 9.28 -13.18 4.27
N VAL A 150 8.31 -13.97 4.76
CA VAL A 150 8.30 -14.47 6.14
C VAL A 150 9.49 -15.38 6.42
N TYR A 151 9.86 -16.24 5.46
CA TYR A 151 11.08 -17.05 5.55
C TYR A 151 12.32 -16.18 5.70
N MET A 152 12.50 -15.15 4.86
CA MET A 152 13.62 -14.22 4.96
C MET A 152 13.67 -13.54 6.33
N ASP A 153 12.51 -13.13 6.84
CA ASP A 153 12.39 -12.48 8.14
C ASP A 153 12.77 -13.41 9.31
N GLN A 154 12.32 -14.66 9.27
CA GLN A 154 12.68 -15.68 10.26
C GLN A 154 14.19 -15.98 10.28
N HIS A 155 14.86 -15.86 9.13
CA HIS A 155 16.29 -16.08 8.99
C HIS A 155 17.11 -14.80 9.10
N ARG A 156 16.48 -13.65 9.43
CA ARG A 156 17.13 -12.33 9.54
C ARG A 156 17.89 -11.93 8.27
N ILE A 157 17.28 -12.21 7.12
CA ILE A 157 17.79 -11.84 5.81
C ILE A 157 17.13 -10.52 5.42
N ASP A 158 17.93 -9.48 5.24
CA ASP A 158 17.45 -8.15 4.85
C ASP A 158 16.94 -8.14 3.41
N PHE A 159 15.97 -7.27 3.11
CA PHE A 159 15.48 -7.06 1.76
C PHE A 159 16.46 -6.19 0.94
N ASP A 160 16.81 -6.57 -0.28
CA ASP A 160 17.79 -5.79 -1.05
C ASP A 160 17.19 -4.44 -1.53
N PRO A 161 17.83 -3.30 -1.23
CA PRO A 161 17.32 -1.99 -1.63
C PRO A 161 17.26 -1.77 -3.14
N ALA A 162 18.13 -2.42 -3.93
CA ALA A 162 18.10 -2.28 -5.37
C ALA A 162 16.93 -3.05 -5.99
N VAL A 163 16.64 -4.26 -5.51
CA VAL A 163 15.44 -5.02 -5.87
C VAL A 163 14.18 -4.29 -5.45
N PHE A 164 14.15 -3.73 -4.22
CA PHE A 164 13.03 -2.91 -3.74
C PHE A 164 12.77 -1.76 -4.72
N ALA A 165 13.79 -0.99 -5.08
CA ALA A 165 13.64 0.11 -6.02
C ALA A 165 13.15 -0.35 -7.41
N LEU A 166 13.66 -1.46 -7.94
CA LEU A 166 13.19 -2.03 -9.20
C LEU A 166 11.72 -2.46 -9.15
N MET A 167 11.29 -3.06 -8.05
CA MET A 167 9.91 -3.47 -7.83
C MET A 167 8.95 -2.28 -7.75
N LEU A 168 9.41 -1.12 -7.27
CA LEU A 168 8.65 0.13 -7.30
C LEU A 168 8.77 0.89 -8.64
N HIS A 169 9.48 0.33 -9.62
CA HIS A 169 9.64 0.89 -10.97
C HIS A 169 9.42 -0.20 -12.04
N PRO A 170 8.20 -0.73 -12.18
CA PRO A 170 7.91 -1.92 -13.00
C PRO A 170 8.16 -1.74 -14.50
N SER A 171 8.37 -0.51 -14.98
CA SER A 171 8.67 -0.20 -16.38
C SER A 171 10.15 -0.24 -16.72
N LEU A 172 11.04 -0.33 -15.73
CA LEU A 172 12.49 -0.27 -15.94
C LEU A 172 13.09 -1.66 -15.90
N THR A 173 13.90 -1.99 -16.91
CA THR A 173 14.73 -3.20 -16.88
C THR A 173 16.09 -2.90 -16.24
N PRO A 174 16.74 -3.91 -15.64
CA PRO A 174 18.11 -3.75 -15.12
C PRO A 174 19.09 -3.26 -16.20
N GLY A 175 18.95 -3.74 -17.45
CA GLY A 175 19.79 -3.28 -18.56
C GLY A 175 19.61 -1.79 -18.90
N GLN A 176 18.37 -1.27 -18.86
CA GLN A 176 18.12 0.17 -19.05
C GLN A 176 18.75 1.04 -17.96
N LEU A 177 18.81 0.53 -16.72
CA LEU A 177 19.51 1.20 -15.62
C LEU A 177 21.03 1.14 -15.80
N HIS A 178 21.57 -0.01 -16.20
CA HIS A 178 23.00 -0.20 -16.44
C HIS A 178 23.53 0.73 -17.54
N LEU A 179 22.78 0.86 -18.64
CA LEU A 179 23.12 1.75 -19.75
C LEU A 179 22.77 3.22 -19.49
N ARG A 180 22.17 3.55 -18.33
CA ARG A 180 21.71 4.91 -17.97
C ARG A 180 20.83 5.57 -19.03
N HIS A 181 20.06 4.77 -19.78
CA HIS A 181 19.22 5.25 -20.86
C HIS A 181 18.06 6.14 -20.39
N VAL A 182 17.69 6.05 -19.11
CA VAL A 182 16.60 6.83 -18.50
C VAL A 182 17.14 7.66 -17.32
N PRO A 183 17.85 8.78 -17.57
CA PRO A 183 18.44 9.59 -16.50
C PRO A 183 17.40 10.23 -15.59
N GLN A 184 16.18 10.46 -16.09
CA GLN A 184 15.09 11.12 -15.36
C GLN A 184 14.59 10.31 -14.15
N THR A 185 14.75 8.98 -14.17
CA THR A 185 14.26 8.10 -13.08
C THR A 185 15.28 7.89 -11.97
N ALA A 186 16.53 8.36 -12.14
CA ALA A 186 17.61 8.15 -11.18
C ALA A 186 17.29 8.68 -9.78
N LYS A 187 16.66 9.85 -9.68
CA LYS A 187 16.21 10.41 -8.40
C LYS A 187 15.20 9.50 -7.71
N GLY A 188 14.23 8.97 -8.47
CA GLY A 188 13.21 8.04 -7.96
C GLY A 188 13.85 6.78 -7.39
N ILE A 189 14.76 6.15 -8.14
CA ILE A 189 15.48 4.95 -7.71
C ILE A 189 16.25 5.18 -6.41
N VAL A 190 16.97 6.30 -6.28
CA VAL A 190 17.70 6.64 -5.06
C VAL A 190 16.76 6.86 -3.88
N LEU A 191 15.62 7.54 -4.08
CA LEU A 191 14.63 7.73 -3.03
C LEU A 191 14.03 6.41 -2.54
N GLN A 192 13.72 5.47 -3.45
CA GLN A 192 13.19 4.16 -3.06
C GLN A 192 14.23 3.31 -2.32
N ARG A 193 15.50 3.38 -2.71
CA ARG A 193 16.59 2.71 -1.97
C ARG A 193 16.69 3.23 -0.53
N ARG A 194 16.65 4.56 -0.36
CA ARG A 194 16.66 5.19 0.97
C ARG A 194 15.43 4.82 1.79
N LEU A 195 14.25 4.76 1.16
CA LEU A 195 13.03 4.32 1.83
C LEU A 195 13.14 2.86 2.30
N CYS A 196 13.72 1.96 1.49
CA CYS A 196 13.95 0.58 1.91
C CYS A 196 14.82 0.52 3.17
N GLN A 197 15.95 1.25 3.16
CA GLN A 197 16.88 1.31 4.29
C GLN A 197 16.21 1.88 5.55
N ASP A 198 15.45 2.97 5.41
CA ASP A 198 14.69 3.59 6.50
C ASP A 198 13.66 2.61 7.08
N MET A 199 12.90 1.92 6.23
CA MET A 199 11.93 0.93 6.68
C MET A 199 12.60 -0.26 7.39
N GLN A 200 13.76 -0.72 6.92
CA GLN A 200 14.50 -1.81 7.55
C GLN A 200 15.12 -1.47 8.90
N GLN A 201 15.38 -0.18 9.17
CA GLN A 201 15.84 0.26 10.49
C GLN A 201 14.75 0.15 11.55
N HIS A 202 13.48 0.25 11.14
CA HIS A 202 12.32 0.29 12.04
C HIS A 202 11.46 -0.96 12.00
N HIS A 203 11.52 -1.72 10.93
CA HIS A 203 10.68 -2.87 10.67
C HIS A 203 11.51 -4.06 10.19
N SER A 204 10.91 -5.23 10.34
CA SER A 204 11.47 -6.49 9.86
C SER A 204 11.34 -6.63 8.33
N THR A 205 11.88 -7.69 7.74
CA THR A 205 11.90 -7.85 6.27
C THR A 205 10.48 -8.03 5.69
N THR A 206 9.57 -8.66 6.43
CA THR A 206 8.21 -8.94 5.96
C THR A 206 7.42 -7.65 5.66
N PRO A 207 7.29 -6.67 6.57
CA PRO A 207 6.66 -5.37 6.29
C PRO A 207 7.22 -4.63 5.06
N VAL A 208 8.54 -4.69 4.85
CA VAL A 208 9.23 -4.05 3.71
C VAL A 208 8.81 -4.72 2.40
N ALA A 209 8.83 -6.05 2.36
CA ALA A 209 8.41 -6.81 1.20
C ALA A 209 6.93 -6.58 0.88
N VAL A 210 6.04 -6.60 1.88
CA VAL A 210 4.60 -6.34 1.71
C VAL A 210 4.35 -4.94 1.15
N HIS A 211 5.09 -3.94 1.63
CA HIS A 211 5.01 -2.57 1.09
C HIS A 211 5.35 -2.55 -0.40
N ALA A 212 6.47 -3.16 -0.77
CA ALA A 212 6.91 -3.21 -2.15
C ALA A 212 5.88 -3.93 -3.03
N MET A 213 5.34 -5.07 -2.58
CA MET A 213 4.33 -5.85 -3.31
C MET A 213 3.08 -5.03 -3.57
N PHE A 214 2.61 -4.32 -2.53
CA PHE A 214 1.44 -3.47 -2.61
C PHE A 214 1.65 -2.34 -3.62
N VAL A 215 2.76 -1.62 -3.54
CA VAL A 215 3.08 -0.51 -4.46
C VAL A 215 3.25 -1.03 -5.90
N TYR A 216 3.91 -2.17 -6.09
CA TYR A 216 4.06 -2.78 -7.42
C TYR A 216 2.70 -3.06 -8.08
N HIS A 217 1.74 -3.65 -7.35
CA HIS A 217 0.40 -3.91 -7.89
C HIS A 217 -0.44 -2.64 -8.09
N VAL A 218 -0.17 -1.58 -7.32
CA VAL A 218 -0.76 -0.26 -7.57
C VAL A 218 -0.24 0.32 -8.89
N LEU A 219 1.08 0.30 -9.12
CA LEU A 219 1.71 0.88 -10.31
C LEU A 219 1.43 0.08 -11.59
N THR A 220 1.28 -1.23 -11.50
CA THR A 220 0.92 -2.10 -12.64
C THR A 220 -0.59 -2.15 -12.92
N LEU A 221 -1.39 -1.34 -12.22
CA LEU A 221 -2.85 -1.28 -12.35
C LEU A 221 -3.54 -2.65 -12.13
N ARG A 222 -2.89 -3.55 -11.39
CA ARG A 222 -3.45 -4.85 -10.98
C ARG A 222 -4.27 -4.66 -9.70
N HIS A 223 -5.38 -3.93 -9.84
CA HIS A 223 -6.12 -3.39 -8.70
C HIS A 223 -6.73 -4.43 -7.75
N THR A 224 -7.03 -5.65 -8.23
CA THR A 224 -7.47 -6.74 -7.35
C THR A 224 -6.30 -7.30 -6.53
N ARG A 225 -5.15 -7.53 -7.18
CA ARG A 225 -3.95 -8.12 -6.55
C ARG A 225 -3.37 -7.26 -5.42
N LYS A 226 -3.41 -5.93 -5.53
CA LYS A 226 -2.95 -5.07 -4.42
C LYS A 226 -3.77 -5.28 -3.13
N TRP A 227 -5.08 -5.51 -3.25
CA TRP A 227 -5.94 -5.76 -2.08
C TRP A 227 -5.76 -7.19 -1.56
N GLU A 228 -5.49 -8.15 -2.45
CA GLU A 228 -5.13 -9.52 -2.08
C GLU A 228 -3.81 -9.59 -1.29
N VAL A 229 -2.81 -8.76 -1.62
CA VAL A 229 -1.56 -8.66 -0.83
C VAL A 229 -1.88 -8.29 0.62
N LEU A 230 -2.68 -7.25 0.83
CA LEU A 230 -3.03 -6.80 2.19
C LEU A 230 -3.91 -7.81 2.92
N ARG A 231 -4.86 -8.45 2.22
CA ARG A 231 -5.68 -9.55 2.76
C ARG A 231 -4.79 -10.68 3.26
N ALA A 232 -3.90 -11.19 2.40
CA ALA A 232 -3.03 -12.30 2.73
C ALA A 232 -2.09 -11.93 3.88
N ALA A 233 -1.47 -10.74 3.86
CA ALA A 233 -0.66 -10.24 4.96
C ALA A 233 -1.43 -10.17 6.30
N ALA A 234 -2.68 -9.70 6.27
CA ALA A 234 -3.53 -9.65 7.46
C ALA A 234 -3.93 -11.05 7.97
N GLU A 235 -4.22 -11.99 7.07
CA GLU A 235 -4.50 -13.39 7.41
C GLU A 235 -3.27 -14.08 8.02
N TRP A 236 -2.07 -13.87 7.44
CA TRP A 236 -0.80 -14.34 8.00
C TRP A 236 -0.56 -13.80 9.42
N SER A 237 -0.82 -12.50 9.65
CA SER A 237 -0.73 -11.89 10.98
C SER A 237 -1.70 -12.51 11.99
N ARG A 238 -2.93 -12.86 11.55
CA ARG A 238 -3.91 -13.55 12.40
C ARG A 238 -3.49 -14.99 12.71
N ALA A 239 -3.03 -15.74 11.71
CA ALA A 239 -2.56 -17.12 11.88
C ALA A 239 -1.36 -17.19 12.84
N GLY A 240 -0.38 -16.29 12.69
CA GLY A 240 0.77 -16.19 13.60
C GLY A 240 0.36 -15.94 15.05
N ARG A 241 -0.61 -15.04 15.29
CA ARG A 241 -1.16 -14.80 16.64
C ARG A 241 -1.84 -16.03 17.23
N GLN A 242 -2.68 -16.70 16.45
CA GLN A 242 -3.39 -17.91 16.91
C GLN A 242 -2.42 -19.03 17.28
N GLN A 243 -1.33 -19.18 16.51
CA GLN A 243 -0.28 -20.15 16.79
C GLN A 243 0.48 -19.78 18.07
N HIS A 244 0.85 -18.52 18.25
CA HIS A 244 1.50 -18.02 19.46
C HIS A 244 0.64 -18.26 20.71
N ASP A 245 -0.64 -17.88 20.66
CA ASP A 245 -1.58 -18.07 21.77
C ASP A 245 -1.77 -19.55 22.12
N SER A 246 -1.79 -20.43 21.11
CA SER A 246 -1.91 -21.88 21.30
C SER A 246 -0.66 -22.47 21.96
N LEU A 247 0.52 -22.01 21.55
CA LEU A 247 1.79 -22.39 22.17
C LEU A 247 1.88 -21.90 23.62
N GLU A 248 1.43 -20.67 23.90
CA GLU A 248 1.37 -20.15 25.27
C GLU A 248 0.42 -20.97 26.16
N ARG A 249 -0.77 -21.32 25.66
CA ARG A 249 -1.70 -22.17 26.41
C ARG A 249 -1.09 -23.54 26.71
N ALA A 250 -0.39 -24.14 25.75
CA ALA A 250 0.35 -25.39 25.97
C ALA A 250 1.47 -25.25 27.00
N ARG A 251 2.18 -24.11 27.04
CA ARG A 251 3.23 -23.79 28.04
C ARG A 251 2.67 -23.50 29.44
N ARG A 252 1.43 -23.04 29.55
CA ARG A 252 0.75 -22.81 30.85
C ARG A 252 0.13 -24.09 31.41
N GLY A 253 -0.14 -25.09 30.56
CA GLY A 253 -0.64 -26.42 30.98
C GLY A 253 0.44 -27.40 31.45
N ARG A 254 1.75 -27.08 31.34
CA ARG A 254 2.84 -27.94 31.83
C ARG A 254 3.29 -27.55 33.24
N SER A 255 3.37 -28.54 34.13
CA SER A 255 3.85 -28.41 35.51
C SER A 255 5.29 -27.84 35.56
N PRO A 256 5.64 -27.01 36.56
CA PRO A 256 6.94 -26.33 36.67
C PRO A 256 8.16 -27.27 36.64
N ALA A 257 8.00 -28.56 36.98
CA ALA A 257 9.08 -29.54 36.96
C ALA A 257 9.56 -29.90 35.53
N THR A 258 8.75 -29.71 34.50
CA THR A 258 9.08 -30.01 33.09
C THR A 258 9.45 -28.79 32.26
N ARG A 259 9.44 -27.58 32.85
CA ARG A 259 9.79 -26.32 32.15
C ARG A 259 11.29 -26.19 31.87
N ARG A 260 12.14 -26.56 32.84
CA ARG A 260 13.60 -26.32 32.77
C ARG A 260 14.35 -27.10 31.68
N THR A 261 13.80 -28.20 31.17
CA THR A 261 14.42 -28.99 30.09
C THR A 261 13.83 -28.74 28.71
N ALA A 262 12.61 -28.15 28.63
CA ALA A 262 11.94 -27.87 27.36
C ALA A 262 12.25 -26.47 26.79
N ASP A 263 12.60 -25.50 27.65
CA ASP A 263 12.89 -24.14 27.21
C ASP A 263 14.22 -24.01 26.44
N ALA A 264 15.14 -24.98 26.56
CA ALA A 264 16.39 -25.03 25.80
C ALA A 264 16.25 -25.69 24.41
N ALA A 265 15.17 -26.45 24.15
CA ALA A 265 15.01 -27.23 22.92
C ALA A 265 13.97 -26.66 21.94
N VAL A 266 13.17 -25.67 22.36
CA VAL A 266 12.04 -25.12 21.56
C VAL A 266 12.11 -23.59 21.50
N ALA A 267 13.29 -23.05 21.21
CA ALA A 267 13.42 -21.70 20.66
C ALA A 267 13.17 -21.78 19.14
N GLY A 268 11.94 -22.11 18.75
CA GLY A 268 11.49 -21.93 17.37
C GLY A 268 11.47 -20.44 17.00
N PRO A 269 11.53 -20.08 15.71
CA PRO A 269 11.63 -18.69 15.28
C PRO A 269 10.43 -17.90 15.82
N VAL A 270 10.73 -16.87 16.62
CA VAL A 270 9.74 -15.89 17.08
C VAL A 270 9.27 -15.15 15.84
N VAL A 271 8.08 -15.50 15.35
CA VAL A 271 7.46 -14.79 14.22
C VAL A 271 7.26 -13.34 14.66
N SER A 272 7.99 -12.42 14.04
CA SER A 272 7.83 -10.98 14.24
C SER A 272 6.35 -10.61 14.11
N ALA A 273 5.78 -9.99 15.15
CA ALA A 273 4.35 -9.70 15.22
C ALA A 273 3.88 -8.69 14.16
N GLU A 274 4.81 -7.96 13.55
CA GLU A 274 4.56 -6.93 12.57
C GLU A 274 4.69 -7.48 11.14
N VAL A 275 3.55 -7.59 10.44
CA VAL A 275 3.48 -8.07 9.06
C VAL A 275 3.32 -6.92 8.05
N MET A 276 2.79 -5.77 8.50
CA MET A 276 2.62 -4.58 7.66
C MET A 276 3.10 -3.34 8.40
N SER A 277 3.83 -2.46 7.70
CA SER A 277 4.29 -1.19 8.26
C SER A 277 3.14 -0.17 8.35
N PRO A 278 3.20 0.80 9.29
CA PRO A 278 2.24 1.89 9.38
C PRO A 278 2.12 2.67 8.06
N ARG A 279 3.25 2.86 7.37
CA ARG A 279 3.30 3.53 6.06
C ARG A 279 2.46 2.79 5.01
N THR A 280 2.53 1.46 4.98
CA THR A 280 1.73 0.63 4.06
C THR A 280 0.24 0.78 4.33
N VAL A 281 -0.15 0.78 5.61
CA VAL A 281 -1.55 0.91 6.01
C VAL A 281 -2.09 2.29 5.67
N GLN A 282 -1.34 3.36 5.96
CA GLN A 282 -1.73 4.74 5.59
C GLN A 282 -1.90 4.89 4.07
N LEU A 283 -0.98 4.34 3.28
CA LEU A 283 -1.10 4.34 1.82
C LEU A 283 -2.33 3.56 1.35
N ALA A 284 -2.61 2.41 1.98
CA ALA A 284 -3.79 1.61 1.68
C ALA A 284 -5.09 2.37 2.00
N MET A 285 -5.15 3.09 3.12
CA MET A 285 -6.30 3.91 3.50
C MET A 285 -6.53 5.07 2.54
N ALA A 286 -5.46 5.77 2.14
CA ALA A 286 -5.55 6.83 1.13
C ALA A 286 -6.06 6.30 -0.22
N LEU A 287 -5.59 5.12 -0.64
CA LEU A 287 -6.06 4.48 -1.88
C LEU A 287 -7.49 3.94 -1.77
N CYS A 288 -7.90 3.45 -0.60
CA CYS A 288 -9.27 3.07 -0.34
C CYS A 288 -10.21 4.26 -0.52
N GLY A 289 -9.88 5.41 0.08
CA GLY A 289 -10.65 6.64 -0.09
C GLY A 289 -10.78 7.02 -1.56
N ARG A 290 -9.67 7.01 -2.31
CA ARG A 290 -9.65 7.31 -3.76
C ARG A 290 -10.47 6.33 -4.62
N GLU A 291 -10.44 5.05 -4.27
CA GLU A 291 -11.22 4.01 -4.97
C GLU A 291 -12.60 3.81 -4.38
N LYS A 292 -13.00 4.64 -3.40
CA LYS A 292 -14.29 4.57 -2.71
C LYS A 292 -14.61 3.16 -2.18
N ALA A 293 -13.59 2.37 -1.86
CA ALA A 293 -13.66 0.95 -1.48
C ALA A 293 -14.43 0.03 -2.47
N VAL A 294 -14.59 0.40 -3.74
CA VAL A 294 -15.40 -0.37 -4.71
C VAL A 294 -14.80 -1.73 -5.02
N ARG A 295 -13.47 -1.79 -5.10
CA ARG A 295 -12.70 -3.00 -5.40
C ARG A 295 -12.33 -3.79 -4.16
N TRP A 296 -12.97 -3.48 -3.03
CA TRP A 296 -12.71 -4.09 -1.73
C TRP A 296 -13.72 -5.20 -1.47
N GLY A 297 -13.28 -6.46 -1.52
CA GLY A 297 -14.14 -7.62 -1.30
C GLY A 297 -14.39 -7.94 0.19
N PRO A 298 -15.43 -8.73 0.52
CA PRO A 298 -15.82 -9.02 1.91
C PRO A 298 -14.71 -9.71 2.71
N ARG A 299 -13.92 -10.60 2.09
CA ARG A 299 -12.78 -11.25 2.75
C ARG A 299 -11.69 -10.25 3.13
N THR A 300 -11.34 -9.36 2.21
CA THR A 300 -10.36 -8.30 2.44
C THR A 300 -10.85 -7.36 3.54
N THR A 301 -12.14 -7.03 3.58
CA THR A 301 -12.73 -6.23 4.66
C THR A 301 -12.52 -6.88 6.01
N LYS A 302 -12.89 -8.15 6.16
CA LYS A 302 -12.73 -8.89 7.42
C LYS A 302 -11.29 -8.93 7.88
N ALA A 303 -10.38 -9.31 6.98
CA ALA A 303 -8.96 -9.43 7.28
C ALA A 303 -8.35 -8.08 7.70
N MET A 304 -8.63 -7.02 6.95
CA MET A 304 -8.07 -5.69 7.21
C MET A 304 -8.67 -5.03 8.45
N VAL A 305 -9.98 -5.10 8.66
CA VAL A 305 -10.64 -4.57 9.87
C VAL A 305 -10.08 -5.25 11.11
N PHE A 306 -9.93 -6.58 11.07
CA PHE A 306 -9.29 -7.32 12.15
C PHE A 306 -7.86 -6.85 12.39
N PHE A 307 -7.06 -6.69 11.33
CA PHE A 307 -5.68 -6.23 11.44
C PHE A 307 -5.58 -4.82 12.04
N MET A 308 -6.35 -3.85 11.51
CA MET A 308 -6.34 -2.46 11.98
C MET A 308 -6.76 -2.30 13.44
N LEU A 309 -7.65 -3.18 13.93
CA LEU A 309 -8.08 -3.17 15.33
C LEU A 309 -7.10 -3.88 16.25
N SER A 310 -6.51 -4.99 15.78
CA SER A 310 -5.67 -5.87 16.62
C SER A 310 -4.23 -5.39 16.73
N VAL A 311 -3.71 -4.69 15.72
CA VAL A 311 -2.31 -4.25 15.66
C VAL A 311 -2.25 -2.75 15.86
N THR A 312 -1.91 -2.31 17.07
CA THR A 312 -1.78 -0.88 17.40
C THR A 312 -0.60 -0.23 16.69
N SER A 313 0.47 -0.99 16.40
CA SER A 313 1.62 -0.53 15.63
C SER A 313 1.31 -0.29 14.15
N ALA A 314 0.16 -0.73 13.65
CA ALA A 314 -0.25 -0.52 12.25
C ALA A 314 -0.51 0.95 11.90
N GLY A 315 -0.54 1.85 12.89
CA GLY A 315 -0.83 3.28 12.68
C GLY A 315 -2.25 3.58 12.19
N ALA A 316 -3.15 2.59 12.20
CA ALA A 316 -4.56 2.77 11.85
C ALA A 316 -5.33 3.38 13.02
N THR A 317 -6.02 4.49 12.75
CA THR A 317 -6.87 5.15 13.73
C THR A 317 -8.24 4.47 13.82
N THR A 318 -8.97 4.72 14.90
CA THR A 318 -10.36 4.25 15.00
C THR A 318 -11.24 4.90 13.93
N ALA A 319 -10.94 6.14 13.53
CA ALA A 319 -11.62 6.83 12.43
C ALA A 319 -11.46 6.08 11.09
N ASP A 320 -10.27 5.55 10.79
CA ASP A 320 -10.01 4.76 9.59
C ASP A 320 -10.90 3.50 9.52
N VAL A 321 -11.04 2.80 10.65
CA VAL A 321 -11.87 1.59 10.75
C VAL A 321 -13.35 1.93 10.54
N VAL A 322 -13.84 2.98 11.21
CA VAL A 322 -15.22 3.45 11.08
C VAL A 322 -15.51 3.90 9.65
N PHE A 323 -14.60 4.66 9.04
CA PHE A 323 -14.71 5.12 7.65
C PHE A 323 -14.82 3.94 6.67
N VAL A 324 -13.94 2.94 6.77
CA VAL A 324 -13.96 1.76 5.88
C VAL A 324 -15.27 1.00 6.01
N LEU A 325 -15.73 0.73 7.23
CA LEU A 325 -16.97 0.00 7.47
C LEU A 325 -18.18 0.78 6.93
N LEU A 326 -18.28 2.08 7.22
CA LEU A 326 -19.36 2.92 6.69
C LEU A 326 -19.36 2.98 5.16
N ARG A 327 -18.18 3.10 4.54
CA ARG A 327 -18.04 3.13 3.08
C ARG A 327 -18.49 1.80 2.46
N ILE A 328 -18.12 0.68 3.06
CA ILE A 328 -18.54 -0.65 2.59
C ILE A 328 -20.05 -0.82 2.73
N ARG A 329 -20.65 -0.41 3.86
CA ARG A 329 -22.12 -0.44 4.01
C ARG A 329 -22.83 0.43 2.99
N ARG A 330 -22.29 1.61 2.66
CA ARG A 330 -22.81 2.46 1.57
C ARG A 330 -22.70 1.76 0.21
N ASN A 331 -21.57 1.11 -0.07
CA ASN A 331 -21.37 0.36 -1.32
C ASN A 331 -22.34 -0.83 -1.43
N GLU A 332 -22.59 -1.57 -0.35
CA GLU A 332 -23.55 -2.69 -0.31
C GLU A 332 -24.99 -2.26 -0.60
N ARG A 333 -25.35 -1.01 -0.29
CA ARG A 333 -26.67 -0.42 -0.59
C ARG A 333 -26.77 0.10 -2.03
N THR A 334 -25.65 0.29 -2.71
CA THR A 334 -25.63 0.85 -4.06
C THR A 334 -26.19 -0.19 -5.04
N ALA A 335 -27.17 0.19 -5.86
CA ALA A 335 -27.86 -0.71 -6.79
C ALA A 335 -26.89 -1.48 -7.72
N LEU A 336 -25.78 -0.85 -8.12
CA LEU A 336 -24.74 -1.43 -8.98
C LEU A 336 -24.00 -2.62 -8.34
N LEU A 337 -23.91 -2.67 -7.02
CA LEU A 337 -23.16 -3.68 -6.26
C LEU A 337 -24.08 -4.63 -5.48
N ALA A 338 -25.40 -4.43 -5.55
CA ALA A 338 -26.39 -5.18 -4.78
C ALA A 338 -26.37 -6.70 -5.08
N GLY A 339 -25.87 -7.12 -6.26
CA GLY A 339 -25.73 -8.52 -6.65
C GLY A 339 -24.47 -9.23 -6.11
N LEU A 340 -23.55 -8.50 -5.45
CA LEU A 340 -22.33 -9.08 -4.88
C LEU A 340 -22.53 -9.54 -3.42
N PRO A 341 -21.75 -10.53 -2.95
CA PRO A 341 -21.86 -11.01 -1.58
C PRO A 341 -21.46 -9.92 -0.58
N ARG A 342 -22.27 -9.75 0.46
CA ARG A 342 -22.06 -8.78 1.54
C ARG A 342 -20.95 -9.21 2.49
N ALA A 343 -20.31 -8.23 3.14
CA ALA A 343 -19.40 -8.45 4.24
C ALA A 343 -20.21 -8.74 5.52
N VAL A 344 -20.47 -10.03 5.75
CA VAL A 344 -21.14 -10.53 6.97
C VAL A 344 -20.11 -11.15 7.90
N PHE A 345 -19.96 -10.61 9.11
CA PHE A 345 -19.14 -11.21 10.16
C PHE A 345 -19.93 -12.33 10.85
N ASN A 346 -19.33 -13.50 11.05
CA ASN A 346 -19.97 -14.55 11.83
C ASN A 346 -19.92 -14.22 13.34
N GLU A 347 -20.72 -14.89 14.17
CA GLU A 347 -20.81 -14.60 15.61
C GLU A 347 -19.45 -14.71 16.31
N ALA A 348 -18.64 -15.71 15.95
CA ALA A 348 -17.29 -15.89 16.50
C ALA A 348 -16.33 -14.74 16.13
N GLU A 349 -16.36 -14.27 14.88
CA GLU A 349 -15.59 -13.13 14.38
C GLU A 349 -16.04 -11.83 15.06
N GLN A 350 -17.35 -11.65 15.23
CA GLN A 350 -17.91 -10.49 15.93
C GLN A 350 -17.48 -10.48 17.39
N GLU A 351 -17.54 -11.62 18.09
CA GLU A 351 -17.10 -11.74 19.48
C GLU A 351 -15.59 -11.46 19.61
N GLU A 352 -14.78 -12.01 18.72
CA GLU A 352 -13.33 -11.78 18.68
C GLU A 352 -13.00 -10.30 18.44
N LEU A 353 -13.64 -9.68 17.44
CA LEU A 353 -13.48 -8.25 17.14
C LEU A 353 -13.93 -7.37 18.31
N MET A 354 -15.06 -7.67 18.93
CA MET A 354 -15.53 -6.92 20.10
C MET A 354 -14.63 -7.13 21.31
N ALA A 355 -14.01 -8.29 21.49
CA ALA A 355 -13.00 -8.49 22.52
C ALA A 355 -11.73 -7.66 22.27
N VAL A 356 -11.35 -7.46 21.01
CA VAL A 356 -10.25 -6.54 20.63
C VAL A 356 -10.66 -5.09 20.87
N VAL A 357 -11.86 -4.66 20.45
CA VAL A 357 -12.39 -3.31 20.68
C VAL A 357 -12.46 -2.99 22.17
N ARG A 358 -12.95 -3.91 23.02
CA ARG A 358 -13.00 -3.73 24.49
C ARG A 358 -11.61 -3.62 25.13
N ARG A 359 -10.59 -4.28 24.55
CA ARG A 359 -9.20 -4.15 25.01
C ARG A 359 -8.65 -2.78 24.59
N ARG A 360 -8.84 -2.39 23.33
CA ARG A 360 -8.36 -1.12 22.79
C ARG A 360 -9.06 0.08 23.42
N SER A 361 -10.35 0.00 23.74
CA SER A 361 -11.13 1.06 24.40
C SER A 361 -10.62 1.42 25.79
N ARG A 362 -9.81 0.57 26.44
CA ARG A 362 -9.19 0.88 27.73
C ARG A 362 -7.99 1.83 27.59
N VAL A 363 -7.42 1.90 26.38
CA VAL A 363 -6.19 2.66 26.08
C VAL A 363 -6.49 3.83 25.13
N ASP A 364 -7.38 3.61 24.15
CA ASP A 364 -7.75 4.56 23.11
C ASP A 364 -9.19 5.08 23.37
N PRO A 365 -9.35 6.35 23.81
CA PRO A 365 -10.65 6.91 24.12
C PRO A 365 -11.54 7.06 22.87
N ALA A 366 -10.96 7.22 21.67
CA ALA A 366 -11.72 7.26 20.43
C ALA A 366 -12.37 5.90 20.13
N CYS A 367 -11.65 4.81 20.44
CA CYS A 367 -12.19 3.45 20.35
C CYS A 367 -13.31 3.20 21.38
N ALA A 368 -13.20 3.76 22.58
CA ALA A 368 -14.25 3.66 23.60
C ALA A 368 -15.54 4.34 23.17
N VAL A 369 -15.44 5.55 22.63
CA VAL A 369 -16.57 6.33 22.11
C VAL A 369 -17.18 5.67 20.86
N ALA A 370 -16.36 5.08 19.98
CA ALA A 370 -16.82 4.39 18.77
C ALA A 370 -17.40 2.99 19.01
N ALA A 371 -17.19 2.38 20.18
CA ALA A 371 -17.53 0.98 20.44
C ALA A 371 -19.00 0.61 20.18
N PRO A 372 -20.01 1.44 20.54
CA PRO A 372 -21.41 1.16 20.22
C PRO A 372 -21.67 1.15 18.71
N LEU A 373 -21.09 2.10 17.96
CA LEU A 373 -21.20 2.16 16.50
C LEU A 373 -20.52 0.97 15.83
N LEU A 374 -19.32 0.60 16.27
CA LEU A 374 -18.60 -0.57 15.75
C LEU A 374 -19.39 -1.87 15.97
N ARG A 375 -20.06 -2.01 17.12
CA ARG A 375 -20.92 -3.16 17.39
C ARG A 375 -22.04 -3.30 16.36
N GLU A 376 -22.75 -2.21 16.06
CA GLU A 376 -23.82 -2.20 15.06
C GLU A 376 -23.27 -2.42 13.64
N LEU A 377 -22.10 -1.86 13.31
CA LEU A 377 -21.44 -2.06 12.02
C LEU A 377 -21.00 -3.53 11.80
N PHE A 378 -20.58 -4.24 12.85
CA PHE A 378 -20.25 -5.67 12.77
C PHE A 378 -21.49 -6.56 12.73
N ALA A 379 -22.54 -6.20 13.47
CA ALA A 379 -23.82 -6.91 13.49
C ALA A 379 -24.60 -6.80 12.17
N ALA A 380 -24.29 -5.78 11.36
CA ALA A 380 -24.97 -5.59 10.09
C ALA A 380 -24.78 -6.78 9.13
N GLY A 381 -25.89 -7.47 8.85
CA GLY A 381 -25.96 -8.63 7.95
C GLY A 381 -25.96 -10.01 8.59
N SER A 382 -25.86 -10.15 9.93
CA SER A 382 -25.86 -11.46 10.60
C SER A 382 -27.25 -12.02 10.95
N THR A 383 -28.36 -11.34 10.62
CA THR A 383 -29.72 -11.73 11.01
C THR A 383 -30.36 -12.82 10.14
N THR A 384 -29.57 -13.68 9.50
CA THR A 384 -30.06 -14.81 8.68
C THR A 384 -29.52 -16.14 9.18
N SER A 385 -29.86 -16.55 10.41
CA SER A 385 -29.70 -17.95 10.83
C SER A 385 -30.38 -18.26 12.18
N SER A 386 -31.72 -18.11 12.27
CA SER A 386 -32.48 -18.83 13.31
C SER A 386 -33.97 -18.99 12.96
N SER A 387 -34.29 -19.55 11.79
CA SER A 387 -35.59 -20.17 11.60
C SER A 387 -35.51 -21.22 10.49
N ASN A 388 -35.30 -22.47 10.91
CA ASN A 388 -35.73 -23.62 10.12
C ASN A 388 -37.26 -23.58 10.03
N SER A 389 -37.79 -23.17 8.89
CA SER A 389 -39.08 -23.67 8.40
C SER A 389 -39.13 -23.46 6.89
N GLU A 390 -39.20 -24.58 6.17
CA GLU A 390 -39.55 -24.67 4.77
C GLU A 390 -40.82 -23.86 4.46
N ALA A 391 -40.70 -22.85 3.60
CA ALA A 391 -41.77 -22.44 2.70
C ALA A 391 -41.18 -21.49 1.64
N ALA A 392 -41.20 -21.94 0.39
CA ALA A 392 -40.98 -21.11 -0.77
C ALA A 392 -42.08 -20.04 -0.84
N VAL A 393 -41.73 -18.78 -0.59
CA VAL A 393 -42.51 -17.60 -1.05
C VAL A 393 -41.54 -16.51 -1.47
N GLU A 394 -41.73 -16.07 -2.70
CA GLU A 394 -40.90 -15.15 -3.47
C GLU A 394 -40.89 -13.71 -2.91
N GLY A 395 -39.72 -13.06 -3.00
CA GLY A 395 -39.61 -11.67 -3.47
C GLY A 395 -39.73 -10.49 -2.50
N THR A 396 -40.29 -10.63 -1.29
CA THR A 396 -40.61 -9.44 -0.45
C THR A 396 -39.96 -9.38 0.93
N ALA A 397 -39.45 -10.51 1.47
CA ALA A 397 -38.89 -10.57 2.82
C ALA A 397 -37.47 -9.99 2.96
N SER A 398 -36.72 -9.81 1.86
CA SER A 398 -35.34 -9.33 1.87
C SER A 398 -35.18 -7.82 2.06
N LEU A 399 -36.25 -7.04 1.85
CA LEU A 399 -36.26 -5.58 2.03
C LEU A 399 -36.62 -5.15 3.47
N GLN A 400 -37.44 -5.94 4.17
CA GLN A 400 -37.95 -5.56 5.50
C GLN A 400 -36.93 -5.86 6.63
N GLN A 401 -36.08 -6.87 6.46
CA GLN A 401 -34.96 -7.16 7.37
C GLN A 401 -33.76 -6.21 7.18
N GLN A 402 -33.65 -5.54 6.02
CA GLN A 402 -32.60 -4.52 5.80
C GLN A 402 -32.82 -3.27 6.66
N HIS A 403 -34.07 -2.87 6.88
CA HIS A 403 -34.38 -1.68 7.68
C HIS A 403 -33.94 -1.83 9.14
N GLY A 404 -34.15 -2.99 9.78
CA GLY A 404 -33.87 -3.14 11.21
C GLY A 404 -32.39 -3.04 11.61
N SER A 405 -31.48 -3.53 10.76
CA SER A 405 -30.03 -3.41 10.98
C SER A 405 -29.50 -2.02 10.65
N ASP A 406 -30.07 -1.38 9.64
CA ASP A 406 -29.67 -0.03 9.22
C ASP A 406 -30.14 1.03 10.22
N ASP A 407 -31.31 0.82 10.83
CA ASP A 407 -31.82 1.64 11.92
C ASP A 407 -30.91 1.60 13.15
N GLY A 408 -30.24 0.49 13.43
CA GLY A 408 -29.26 0.35 14.50
C GLY A 408 -28.01 1.21 14.26
N ILE A 409 -27.45 1.15 13.05
CA ILE A 409 -26.31 1.99 12.65
C ILE A 409 -26.69 3.47 12.71
N MET A 410 -27.85 3.85 12.19
CA MET A 410 -28.31 5.25 12.19
C MET A 410 -28.55 5.77 13.61
N ARG A 411 -29.13 4.96 14.50
CA ARG A 411 -29.27 5.30 15.92
C ARG A 411 -27.93 5.49 16.60
N ALA A 412 -26.98 4.58 16.39
CA ALA A 412 -25.63 4.69 16.97
C ALA A 412 -24.88 5.93 16.45
N LEU A 413 -25.03 6.30 15.17
CA LEU A 413 -24.49 7.53 14.61
C LEU A 413 -25.15 8.78 15.22
N GLN A 414 -26.47 8.78 15.39
CA GLN A 414 -27.19 9.88 16.05
C GLN A 414 -26.78 10.04 17.51
N ASP A 415 -26.56 8.95 18.23
CA ASP A 415 -26.12 9.00 19.63
C ASP A 415 -24.67 9.50 19.73
N LEU A 416 -23.80 9.12 18.79
CA LEU A 416 -22.45 9.69 18.67
C LEU A 416 -22.49 11.20 18.38
N GLN A 417 -23.41 11.66 17.53
CA GLN A 417 -23.63 13.09 17.24
C GLN A 417 -24.21 13.84 18.45
N LYS A 418 -25.14 13.26 19.20
CA LYS A 418 -25.65 13.87 20.45
C LYS A 418 -24.55 14.01 21.49
N LEU A 419 -23.68 12.99 21.61
CA LEU A 419 -22.53 13.04 22.51
C LEU A 419 -21.55 14.17 22.11
N SER A 420 -21.26 14.35 20.82
CA SER A 420 -20.40 15.45 20.36
C SER A 420 -21.03 16.83 20.59
N MET A 421 -22.35 16.96 20.45
CA MET A 421 -23.08 18.21 20.70
C MET A 421 -23.23 18.54 22.20
N SER A 422 -23.17 17.54 23.09
CA SER A 422 -23.25 17.75 24.54
C SER A 422 -22.07 18.56 25.12
N ALA A 423 -20.93 18.62 24.42
CA ALA A 423 -19.83 19.53 24.74
C ALA A 423 -20.13 21.00 24.41
N ALA A 424 -20.88 21.26 23.33
CA ALA A 424 -21.15 22.62 22.87
C ALA A 424 -22.07 23.38 23.83
N ASN A 425 -23.04 22.72 24.45
CA ASN A 425 -24.00 23.34 25.37
C ASN A 425 -23.47 23.60 26.80
N ARG A 426 -22.24 23.21 27.12
CA ARG A 426 -21.63 23.50 28.44
C ARG A 426 -20.68 24.70 28.43
N ASN A 427 -20.26 25.16 27.24
CA ASN A 427 -19.34 26.30 27.13
C ASN A 427 -20.02 27.66 27.16
N ASP A 428 -21.37 27.73 27.17
CA ASP A 428 -22.10 28.98 27.29
C ASP A 428 -22.38 29.40 28.75
N ASP A 429 -22.26 28.49 29.73
CA ASP A 429 -22.56 28.78 31.15
C ASP A 429 -21.33 29.11 32.02
N ASP A 430 -20.11 29.07 31.47
CA ASP A 430 -18.87 29.37 32.23
C ASP A 430 -18.01 30.47 31.57
N SER A 431 -18.68 31.47 31.00
CA SER A 431 -18.04 32.66 30.43
C SER A 431 -17.72 33.70 31.51
N SER A 432 -16.71 33.44 32.35
CA SER A 432 -15.89 34.54 32.91
C SER A 432 -14.43 34.15 33.10
N HIS A 433 -13.56 34.85 32.37
CA HIS A 433 -12.10 34.89 32.50
C HIS A 433 -11.31 33.59 32.27
N THR A 434 -10.84 33.39 31.04
CA THR A 434 -9.39 33.39 30.73
C THR A 434 -9.19 33.39 29.20
N GLN A 435 -8.69 34.51 28.68
CA GLN A 435 -8.09 34.55 27.35
C GLN A 435 -6.80 33.72 27.38
N TYR A 436 -6.79 32.56 26.73
CA TYR A 436 -5.55 31.93 26.29
C TYR A 436 -5.55 31.82 24.77
N MET A 437 -4.44 32.27 24.19
CA MET A 437 -4.23 32.39 22.76
C MET A 437 -4.34 31.02 22.08
N SER A 438 -5.27 30.93 21.13
CA SER A 438 -5.31 29.84 20.16
C SER A 438 -4.12 29.99 19.20
N THR A 439 -3.07 29.20 19.39
CA THR A 439 -2.04 29.03 18.35
C THR A 439 -2.62 28.14 17.26
N ALA A 440 -3.13 28.79 16.22
CA ALA A 440 -3.48 28.16 14.95
C ALA A 440 -2.26 27.42 14.38
N ARG A 441 -2.27 26.08 14.40
CA ARG A 441 -1.33 25.26 13.64
C ARG A 441 -1.78 25.27 12.18
N ARG A 442 -1.30 26.28 11.44
CA ARG A 442 -1.43 26.41 9.98
C ARG A 442 -0.97 25.11 9.32
N ILE A 443 -1.88 24.44 8.63
CA ILE A 443 -1.54 23.45 7.60
C ILE A 443 -1.03 24.28 6.41
N SER A 444 0.29 24.40 6.25
CA SER A 444 0.89 24.93 5.02
C SER A 444 1.24 23.79 4.08
N SER A 445 0.76 23.90 2.86
CA SER A 445 1.18 23.16 1.68
C SER A 445 2.60 23.53 1.23
N GLU A 446 3.37 22.51 0.81
CA GLU A 446 4.65 22.51 0.06
C GLU A 446 6.00 22.55 0.84
N PRO A 447 7.14 22.10 0.25
CA PRO A 447 7.47 20.74 -0.18
C PRO A 447 8.75 20.17 0.51
N VAL A 448 8.86 18.84 0.55
CA VAL A 448 10.06 17.98 0.77
C VAL A 448 11.35 18.66 1.33
N SER A 449 11.67 18.49 2.62
CA SER A 449 13.03 18.15 3.14
C SER A 449 13.10 18.07 4.68
N SER A 450 13.95 17.17 5.18
CA SER A 450 14.42 16.93 6.56
C SER A 450 13.43 16.31 7.58
N ALA A 451 13.34 14.98 7.56
CA ALA A 451 12.89 14.19 8.70
C ALA A 451 14.13 13.79 9.52
N GLY A 452 14.23 14.27 10.75
CA GLY A 452 15.36 13.92 11.64
C GLY A 452 15.25 14.40 13.09
N ALA A 453 14.11 14.94 13.53
CA ALA A 453 14.06 15.64 14.82
C ALA A 453 12.95 15.18 15.79
N THR A 454 12.15 14.17 15.47
CA THR A 454 10.99 13.78 16.31
C THR A 454 11.12 12.42 17.00
N TYR A 455 12.25 11.71 16.85
CA TYR A 455 12.47 10.41 17.50
C TYR A 455 13.31 10.49 18.79
N ASP A 456 13.99 11.61 19.04
CA ASP A 456 14.93 11.76 20.17
C ASP A 456 14.24 12.14 21.50
N GLU A 457 12.94 12.43 21.46
CA GLU A 457 12.16 12.91 22.61
C GLU A 457 11.42 11.77 23.35
N MET A 458 11.17 10.64 22.69
CA MET A 458 10.62 9.44 23.34
C MET A 458 11.71 8.62 24.06
N ARG A 459 12.97 8.65 23.57
CA ARG A 459 14.07 7.89 24.18
C ARG A 459 14.57 8.47 25.51
N ARG A 460 14.50 9.79 25.72
CA ARG A 460 14.90 10.42 27.01
C ARG A 460 13.93 10.17 28.17
N ARG A 461 12.71 9.69 27.90
CA ARG A 461 11.74 9.36 28.95
C ARG A 461 11.89 7.94 29.50
N GLU A 462 12.56 7.04 28.77
CA GLU A 462 12.73 5.64 29.18
C GLU A 462 14.11 5.35 29.79
N GLU A 463 15.12 6.20 29.60
CA GLU A 463 16.47 6.04 30.16
C GLU A 463 16.69 6.71 31.54
N ALA A 464 15.67 7.31 32.17
CA ALA A 464 15.80 8.06 33.44
C ALA A 464 15.41 7.29 34.71
N THR A 465 15.11 5.99 34.63
CA THR A 465 14.83 5.14 35.80
C THR A 465 15.76 3.95 35.81
N LEU A 466 16.97 4.14 36.34
CA LEU A 466 17.83 3.12 36.96
C LEU A 466 19.16 3.79 37.32
N LEU A 467 19.33 4.16 38.60
CA LEU A 467 20.57 4.13 39.39
C LEU A 467 20.37 4.98 40.68
N GLU A 468 20.12 4.30 41.79
CA GLU A 468 20.50 4.77 43.14
C GLU A 468 21.94 4.29 43.40
N ASP A 469 22.87 5.14 43.86
CA ASP A 469 23.16 5.29 45.30
C ASP A 469 24.35 6.23 45.60
N ASP A 470 24.28 6.83 46.80
CA ASP A 470 25.34 7.46 47.63
C ASP A 470 25.99 8.81 47.26
N ALA A 471 25.57 9.89 47.95
CA ALA A 471 26.25 10.41 49.17
C ALA A 471 26.06 11.94 49.42
N ALA A 472 25.67 12.25 50.67
CA ALA A 472 25.90 13.49 51.45
C ALA A 472 25.17 14.81 51.08
N VAL A 473 24.75 15.73 51.96
CA VAL A 473 24.43 15.85 53.40
C VAL A 473 23.95 17.33 53.60
N TYR A 474 22.79 17.51 54.27
CA TYR A 474 22.27 18.69 55.01
C TYR A 474 21.57 19.90 54.33
N PRO A 475 20.68 20.61 55.08
CA PRO A 475 19.34 21.00 54.61
C PRO A 475 19.08 22.53 54.68
N LEU A 476 18.10 23.03 53.94
CA LEU A 476 17.46 24.31 54.22
C LEU A 476 15.95 24.27 53.91
N THR A 477 15.18 24.42 54.99
CA THR A 477 13.79 24.89 55.12
C THR A 477 13.47 26.05 54.18
N SER A 478 12.29 26.30 53.57
CA SER A 478 10.90 25.82 53.71
C SER A 478 10.08 26.39 52.50
N PRO A 479 8.73 26.40 52.47
CA PRO A 479 7.88 25.76 51.47
C PRO A 479 7.32 26.71 50.39
N LEU A 480 6.93 26.23 49.20
CA LEU A 480 5.83 26.85 48.44
C LEU A 480 5.29 25.93 47.33
N ALA A 481 3.98 25.70 47.38
CA ALA A 481 3.07 25.36 46.28
C ALA A 481 3.37 24.10 45.42
N SER A 482 2.82 22.97 45.87
CA SER A 482 2.41 21.85 45.03
C SER A 482 1.37 22.32 44.00
N GLY A 483 1.81 22.65 42.78
CA GLY A 483 0.97 22.74 41.61
C GLY A 483 0.76 21.34 41.03
N VAL A 484 -0.27 20.65 41.49
CA VAL A 484 -0.75 19.42 40.85
C VAL A 484 -1.32 19.82 39.50
N HIS A 485 -0.57 19.62 38.42
CA HIS A 485 -1.16 19.56 37.08
C HIS A 485 -1.91 18.22 36.98
N GLU A 486 -3.20 18.24 37.35
CA GLU A 486 -4.14 17.21 36.92
C GLU A 486 -4.16 17.19 35.39
N LEU A 487 -3.60 16.14 34.80
CA LEU A 487 -3.85 15.78 33.41
C LEU A 487 -5.35 15.41 33.31
N SER A 488 -6.17 16.41 32.98
CA SER A 488 -7.60 16.23 32.72
C SER A 488 -7.79 15.15 31.66
N LEU A 489 -8.41 14.04 32.03
CA LEU A 489 -8.80 12.98 31.10
C LEU A 489 -9.65 13.62 29.97
N PRO A 490 -9.40 13.29 28.69
CA PRO A 490 -10.14 13.88 27.58
C PRO A 490 -11.62 13.57 27.73
N GLN A 491 -12.46 14.62 27.68
CA GLN A 491 -13.90 14.44 27.82
C GLN A 491 -14.44 13.61 26.64
N PRO A 492 -15.36 12.67 26.88
CA PRO A 492 -15.87 11.78 25.82
C PRO A 492 -16.57 12.55 24.70
N ALA A 493 -17.12 13.74 24.98
CA ALA A 493 -17.78 14.59 24.02
C ALA A 493 -16.78 15.26 23.04
N ASP A 494 -15.61 15.69 23.52
CA ASP A 494 -14.55 16.25 22.68
C ASP A 494 -13.96 15.16 21.77
N VAL A 495 -13.72 13.98 22.32
CA VAL A 495 -13.24 12.82 21.56
C VAL A 495 -14.26 12.36 20.50
N ALA A 496 -15.57 12.39 20.82
CA ALA A 496 -16.63 12.10 19.84
C ALA A 496 -16.63 13.10 18.68
N ARG A 497 -16.42 14.38 18.98
CA ARG A 497 -16.34 15.47 17.99
C ARG A 497 -15.12 15.29 17.09
N GLU A 498 -13.93 15.07 17.66
CA GLU A 498 -12.70 14.82 16.90
C GLU A 498 -12.81 13.56 16.02
N LEU A 499 -13.41 12.48 16.54
CA LEU A 499 -13.65 11.26 15.77
C LEU A 499 -14.57 11.51 14.57
N LEU A 500 -15.71 12.17 14.78
CA LEU A 500 -16.64 12.51 13.70
C LEU A 500 -15.99 13.45 12.68
N GLU A 501 -15.23 14.45 13.14
CA GLU A 501 -14.51 15.36 12.27
C GLU A 501 -13.46 14.61 11.42
N ALA A 502 -12.72 13.69 12.00
CA ALA A 502 -11.75 12.85 11.30
C ALA A 502 -12.43 11.94 10.25
N VAL A 503 -13.55 11.29 10.60
CA VAL A 503 -14.32 10.47 9.66
C VAL A 503 -14.88 11.32 8.51
N MET A 504 -15.42 12.50 8.82
CA MET A 504 -15.90 13.44 7.80
C MET A 504 -14.76 14.01 6.95
N ALA A 505 -13.57 14.22 7.52
CA ALA A 505 -12.40 14.68 6.78
C ALA A 505 -11.90 13.59 5.81
N LEU A 506 -11.92 12.31 6.22
CA LEU A 506 -11.63 11.18 5.34
C LEU A 506 -12.65 11.08 4.19
N ASP A 507 -13.94 11.27 4.49
CA ASP A 507 -14.99 11.27 3.47
C ASP A 507 -14.85 12.48 2.51
N ARG A 508 -14.61 13.69 3.04
CA ARG A 508 -14.32 14.89 2.23
C ARG A 508 -13.06 14.75 1.39
N ALA A 509 -11.99 14.15 1.92
CA ALA A 509 -10.78 13.89 1.15
C ALA A 509 -11.04 12.89 0.01
N SER A 510 -11.94 11.92 0.24
CA SER A 510 -12.39 11.00 -0.80
C SER A 510 -13.14 11.68 -1.94
N THR A 511 -13.87 12.77 -1.67
CA THR A 511 -14.66 13.52 -2.68
C THR A 511 -13.89 14.69 -3.30
N GLN A 512 -13.12 15.48 -2.54
CA GLN A 512 -12.42 16.68 -3.03
C GLN A 512 -11.25 16.37 -3.96
N GLN A 513 -10.55 15.26 -3.72
CA GLN A 513 -9.40 14.88 -4.55
C GLN A 513 -9.82 14.46 -5.97
N ASP A 514 -11.10 14.13 -6.17
CA ASP A 514 -11.71 13.83 -7.47
C ASP A 514 -11.93 15.09 -8.34
N ALA A 515 -12.27 16.23 -7.72
CA ALA A 515 -12.43 17.50 -8.44
C ALA A 515 -11.08 17.97 -9.01
N ALA A 516 -10.00 17.83 -8.23
CA ALA A 516 -8.64 18.21 -8.64
C ALA A 516 -8.06 17.29 -9.75
N THR A 517 -8.37 15.99 -9.74
CA THR A 517 -7.92 15.07 -10.80
C THR A 517 -8.72 15.22 -12.09
N ASN A 518 -10.02 15.53 -12.01
CA ASN A 518 -10.86 15.78 -13.20
C ASN A 518 -10.51 17.13 -13.86
N LEU A 519 -10.20 18.17 -13.07
CA LEU A 519 -9.67 19.44 -13.60
C LEU A 519 -8.29 19.26 -14.26
N LYS A 520 -7.40 18.44 -13.68
CA LYS A 520 -6.11 18.12 -14.32
C LYS A 520 -6.26 17.27 -15.59
N ALA A 521 -7.16 16.28 -15.60
CA ALA A 521 -7.45 15.48 -16.78
C ALA A 521 -8.06 16.31 -17.91
N ALA A 522 -8.98 17.24 -17.59
CA ALA A 522 -9.55 18.19 -18.54
C ALA A 522 -8.52 19.21 -19.07
N SER A 523 -7.55 19.61 -18.25
CA SER A 523 -6.45 20.49 -18.70
C SER A 523 -5.44 19.78 -19.61
N PHE A 524 -5.29 18.45 -19.47
CA PHE A 524 -4.41 17.66 -20.36
C PHE A 524 -5.09 17.29 -21.69
N THR A 525 -6.42 17.15 -21.74
CA THR A 525 -7.15 16.93 -22.99
C THR A 525 -7.34 18.19 -23.83
N THR A 526 -7.26 19.38 -23.22
CA THR A 526 -7.32 20.67 -23.93
C THR A 526 -5.94 21.20 -24.36
N ALA A 527 -4.85 20.76 -23.72
CA ALA A 527 -3.48 21.15 -24.12
C ALA A 527 -2.90 20.34 -25.30
N GLY A 528 -3.65 19.38 -25.86
CA GLY A 528 -3.23 18.56 -27.01
C GLY A 528 -3.82 18.95 -28.37
N ALA A 529 -4.68 19.97 -28.44
CA ALA A 529 -5.38 20.37 -29.66
C ALA A 529 -4.93 21.73 -30.25
N ASP A 530 -4.10 22.51 -29.54
CA ASP A 530 -3.70 23.86 -29.97
C ASP A 530 -2.19 23.98 -30.25
N THR A 531 -1.66 23.14 -31.15
CA THR A 531 -0.42 23.46 -31.88
C THR A 531 -0.47 22.91 -33.31
N SER A 532 -1.42 23.39 -34.11
CA SER A 532 -1.35 23.29 -35.57
C SER A 532 -2.47 24.11 -36.22
N ALA A 533 -2.28 25.42 -36.35
CA ALA A 533 -2.70 26.19 -37.54
C ALA A 533 -2.48 27.68 -37.29
N ASN A 534 -1.49 28.27 -37.98
CA ASN A 534 -1.59 29.67 -38.37
C ASN A 534 -0.72 29.91 -39.61
N SER A 535 -1.36 30.13 -40.75
CA SER A 535 -1.13 31.33 -41.57
C SER A 535 -2.02 31.37 -42.82
N ASN A 536 -2.76 32.48 -42.93
CA ASN A 536 -3.25 33.17 -44.15
C ASN A 536 -4.37 32.46 -44.94
N VAL A 537 -5.52 33.05 -45.28
CA VAL A 537 -5.80 34.35 -45.92
C VAL A 537 -7.25 34.81 -45.60
N ALA A 538 -7.47 36.12 -45.71
CA ALA A 538 -8.69 36.88 -45.40
C ALA A 538 -9.85 36.77 -46.42
N ALA A 539 -11.03 37.19 -45.91
CA ALA A 539 -12.12 37.96 -46.55
C ALA A 539 -13.46 37.26 -46.93
N ALA A 540 -14.51 37.90 -46.38
CA ALA A 540 -15.87 38.12 -46.93
C ALA A 540 -17.04 37.15 -46.61
N SER A 541 -17.87 37.60 -45.66
CA SER A 541 -19.32 37.88 -45.77
C SER A 541 -20.40 36.80 -45.89
N SER A 542 -21.30 36.85 -44.89
CA SER A 542 -22.78 36.78 -44.91
C SER A 542 -23.57 35.46 -45.04
N SER A 543 -24.43 35.25 -44.03
CA SER A 543 -25.72 34.50 -43.98
C SER A 543 -25.65 32.98 -44.22
N SER A 544 -26.33 32.07 -43.51
CA SER A 544 -27.60 32.10 -42.78
C SER A 544 -27.72 30.88 -41.84
N SER A 545 -28.35 31.11 -40.67
CA SER A 545 -29.12 30.20 -39.81
C SER A 545 -29.25 28.70 -40.13
N SER A 546 -28.84 27.86 -39.17
CA SER A 546 -29.67 26.76 -38.62
C SER A 546 -28.94 26.07 -37.44
N SER A 547 -29.09 26.60 -36.21
CA SER A 547 -28.70 25.89 -34.99
C SER A 547 -29.84 24.93 -34.58
N PRO A 548 -29.54 23.73 -34.07
CA PRO A 548 -30.55 22.73 -33.71
C PRO A 548 -31.35 23.15 -32.45
N PRO A 549 -32.60 22.66 -32.30
CA PRO A 549 -33.54 23.09 -31.25
C PRO A 549 -33.10 22.77 -29.80
N GLY A 550 -32.01 22.01 -29.61
CA GLY A 550 -31.48 21.66 -28.28
C GLY A 550 -30.74 22.80 -27.58
N GLU A 551 -30.08 23.70 -28.32
CA GLU A 551 -29.31 24.80 -27.72
C GLU A 551 -30.21 25.94 -27.22
N GLN A 552 -31.36 26.15 -27.86
CA GLN A 552 -32.36 27.11 -27.39
C GLN A 552 -33.07 26.64 -26.12
N LEU A 553 -33.24 25.32 -25.92
CA LEU A 553 -33.77 24.75 -24.69
C LEU A 553 -32.75 24.83 -23.54
N ALA A 554 -31.47 24.57 -23.81
CA ALA A 554 -30.40 24.75 -22.83
C ALA A 554 -30.23 26.22 -22.41
N ALA A 555 -30.34 27.15 -23.37
CA ALA A 555 -30.29 28.58 -23.09
C ALA A 555 -31.54 29.08 -22.33
N LEU A 556 -32.72 28.51 -22.59
CA LEU A 556 -33.94 28.78 -21.82
C LEU A 556 -33.87 28.19 -20.41
N HIS A 557 -33.26 27.02 -20.22
CA HIS A 557 -33.07 26.40 -18.91
C HIS A 557 -32.10 27.21 -18.04
N ALA A 558 -30.99 27.68 -18.64
CA ALA A 558 -30.04 28.58 -17.98
C ALA A 558 -30.65 29.96 -17.66
N SER A 559 -31.58 30.45 -18.48
CA SER A 559 -32.29 31.72 -18.26
C SER A 559 -33.41 31.59 -17.21
N LEU A 560 -34.01 30.40 -17.05
CA LEU A 560 -34.98 30.07 -16.01
C LEU A 560 -34.32 29.89 -14.64
N GLU A 561 -33.13 29.30 -14.57
CA GLU A 561 -32.34 29.22 -13.32
C GLU A 561 -31.85 30.59 -12.83
N ALA A 562 -31.63 31.54 -13.74
CA ALA A 562 -31.24 32.91 -13.40
C ALA A 562 -32.40 33.76 -12.83
N MET A 563 -33.65 33.36 -13.03
CA MET A 563 -34.84 34.02 -12.49
C MET A 563 -35.43 33.23 -11.32
N GLY A 564 -34.69 33.24 -10.20
CA GLY A 564 -35.18 33.11 -8.83
C GLY A 564 -36.24 32.04 -8.53
N THR A 565 -35.84 30.98 -7.82
CA THR A 565 -36.32 30.68 -6.46
C THR A 565 -35.57 29.50 -5.82
N SER A 566 -35.30 29.65 -4.52
CA SER A 566 -34.94 28.65 -3.51
C SER A 566 -33.56 27.99 -3.57
N ALA A 567 -32.68 28.41 -2.65
CA ALA A 567 -31.37 27.83 -2.36
C ALA A 567 -31.39 26.32 -2.00
N SER A 568 -32.56 25.73 -1.76
CA SER A 568 -32.74 24.31 -1.49
C SER A 568 -32.87 23.43 -2.74
N LEU A 569 -33.21 23.99 -3.91
CA LEU A 569 -33.27 23.23 -5.18
C LEU A 569 -31.90 23.14 -5.86
N SER A 570 -31.05 24.15 -5.71
CA SER A 570 -29.68 24.16 -6.24
C SER A 570 -28.75 23.20 -5.48
N THR A 571 -28.96 23.01 -4.17
CA THR A 571 -28.25 21.97 -3.41
C THR A 571 -28.71 20.57 -3.79
N TRP A 572 -30.00 20.41 -4.11
CA TRP A 572 -30.57 19.14 -4.54
C TRP A 572 -30.11 18.77 -5.96
N SER A 573 -30.07 19.72 -6.89
CA SER A 573 -29.56 19.45 -8.24
C SER A 573 -28.04 19.22 -8.25
N ALA A 574 -27.27 19.94 -7.44
CA ALA A 574 -25.83 19.68 -7.28
C ALA A 574 -25.55 18.31 -6.67
N GLN A 575 -26.31 17.92 -5.64
CA GLN A 575 -26.21 16.61 -4.99
C GLN A 575 -26.65 15.48 -5.94
N GLN A 576 -27.68 15.70 -6.75
CA GLN A 576 -28.16 14.75 -7.75
C GLN A 576 -27.19 14.60 -8.92
N VAL A 577 -26.58 15.70 -9.39
CA VAL A 577 -25.51 15.65 -10.42
C VAL A 577 -24.26 14.97 -9.87
N GLU A 578 -23.91 15.20 -8.61
CA GLU A 578 -22.81 14.50 -7.93
C GLU A 578 -23.12 12.99 -7.78
N GLU A 579 -24.37 12.63 -7.48
CA GLU A 579 -24.85 11.25 -7.37
C GLU A 579 -24.87 10.54 -8.74
N GLU A 580 -25.35 11.20 -9.80
CA GLU A 580 -25.36 10.66 -11.17
C GLU A 580 -23.93 10.51 -11.74
N ALA A 581 -23.04 11.47 -11.47
CA ALA A 581 -21.63 11.37 -11.82
C ALA A 581 -20.90 10.29 -11.01
N GLU A 582 -21.25 10.13 -9.72
CA GLU A 582 -20.77 9.05 -8.86
C GLU A 582 -21.23 7.70 -9.42
N GLU A 583 -22.50 7.57 -9.82
CA GLU A 583 -23.06 6.34 -10.37
C GLU A 583 -22.42 5.96 -11.72
N ALA A 584 -22.23 6.92 -12.63
CA ALA A 584 -21.53 6.70 -13.90
C ALA A 584 -20.07 6.24 -13.70
N ARG A 585 -19.38 6.77 -12.70
CA ARG A 585 -18.01 6.38 -12.36
C ARG A 585 -17.95 5.02 -11.67
N LEU A 586 -18.88 4.73 -10.77
CA LEU A 586 -19.03 3.41 -10.18
C LEU A 586 -19.28 2.36 -11.26
N ARG A 587 -20.11 2.64 -12.28
CA ARG A 587 -20.28 1.76 -13.44
C ARG A 587 -18.97 1.50 -14.18
N ALA A 588 -18.15 2.52 -14.41
CA ALA A 588 -16.83 2.36 -15.06
C ALA A 588 -15.79 1.63 -14.19
N GLN A 589 -15.86 1.79 -12.87
CA GLN A 589 -14.98 1.07 -11.94
C GLN A 589 -15.41 -0.40 -11.79
N VAL A 590 -16.72 -0.68 -11.75
CA VAL A 590 -17.28 -2.03 -11.69
C VAL A 590 -16.96 -2.81 -12.96
N SER A 591 -17.07 -2.19 -14.14
CA SER A 591 -16.74 -2.86 -15.41
C SER A 591 -15.27 -3.29 -15.52
N THR A 592 -14.37 -2.64 -14.78
CA THR A 592 -12.94 -2.99 -14.69
C THR A 592 -12.59 -3.82 -13.44
N ALA A 593 -13.53 -3.99 -12.51
CA ALA A 593 -13.32 -4.62 -11.22
C ALA A 593 -13.63 -6.13 -11.19
N TRP A 594 -13.48 -6.85 -12.31
CA TRP A 594 -13.77 -8.30 -12.37
C TRP A 594 -13.02 -9.08 -11.28
N ILE A 595 -13.69 -9.25 -10.15
CA ILE A 595 -13.45 -10.27 -9.14
C ILE A 595 -14.33 -11.42 -9.60
N ALA A 596 -13.71 -12.44 -10.20
CA ALA A 596 -14.43 -13.66 -10.53
C ALA A 596 -15.05 -14.25 -9.24
N PRO A 597 -16.35 -14.61 -9.23
CA PRO A 597 -16.98 -15.29 -8.10
C PRO A 597 -16.49 -16.75 -7.92
N THR A 598 -15.53 -17.22 -8.70
CA THR A 598 -15.11 -18.62 -8.70
C THR A 598 -13.61 -18.75 -8.87
N TYR A 599 -12.85 -18.48 -7.80
CA TYR A 599 -11.62 -19.22 -7.57
C TYR A 599 -12.01 -20.41 -6.68
N ARG A 600 -12.38 -21.53 -7.31
CA ARG A 600 -12.28 -22.85 -6.66
C ARG A 600 -10.81 -23.27 -6.75
N PRO A 601 -10.26 -23.88 -5.68
CA PRO A 601 -8.84 -24.27 -5.62
C PRO A 601 -8.41 -25.13 -6.81
#